data_AF-O25025-F1
#
_entry.id   AF-O25025-F1
#
_cell.length_a   1.000
_cell.length_b   1.000
_cell.length_c   1.000
_cell.angle_alpha   90.00
_cell.angle_beta   90.00
_cell.angle_gamma   90.00
#
_symmetry.space_group_name_H-M   'P 1'
#
loop_
_entity.id
_entity.type
_entity.pdbx_description
1 polymer ?
#
loop_
_entity_poly.entity_id
_entity_poly.type
_entity_poly.pdbx_seq_one_letter_code
_entity_poly.pdbx_strand_id
1 'polypeptide(L)'
;MRDYSELEIFEGNPLDKWNDIIFHASKKLSKKELERLLELLALLETFIEKEDLEEKFESFAKALRIDEELQQKIESRKTDIVIQSMANILSGNE
;
A
#
# COMPACT_ATOMS: atom_id res chain seq x y z
N MET A 1 2.54 -15.33 2.25
CA MET A 1 2.34 -14.29 1.22
C MET A 1 2.15 -15.02 -0.10
N ARG A 2 1.09 -14.76 -0.86
CA ARG A 2 0.93 -15.37 -2.19
C ARG A 2 1.97 -14.75 -3.11
N ASP A 3 2.67 -15.59 -3.87
CA ASP A 3 3.64 -15.14 -4.87
C ASP A 3 2.89 -14.71 -6.13
N TYR A 4 3.10 -13.46 -6.54
CA TYR A 4 2.47 -12.85 -7.71
C TYR A 4 3.52 -12.41 -8.74
N SER A 5 4.78 -12.84 -8.60
CA SER A 5 5.92 -12.35 -9.39
C SER A 5 5.81 -12.60 -10.91
N GLU A 6 4.92 -13.48 -11.37
CA GLU A 6 4.79 -13.89 -12.78
C GLU A 6 3.61 -13.24 -13.55
N LEU A 7 2.76 -12.41 -12.95
CA LEU A 7 1.62 -11.86 -13.70
C LEU A 7 2.05 -10.66 -14.57
N GLU A 8 1.81 -10.71 -15.89
CA GLU A 8 2.08 -9.63 -16.87
C GLU A 8 1.47 -8.26 -16.47
N ILE A 9 0.44 -8.26 -15.62
CA ILE A 9 -0.14 -7.03 -15.06
C ILE A 9 0.87 -6.17 -14.27
N PHE A 10 2.03 -6.73 -13.90
CA PHE A 10 3.09 -6.05 -13.17
C PHE A 10 4.20 -5.45 -14.06
N GLU A 11 4.11 -5.50 -15.39
CA GLU A 11 5.05 -4.79 -16.25
C GLU A 11 4.76 -3.27 -16.24
N GLY A 12 5.75 -2.47 -15.81
CA GLY A 12 5.67 -1.01 -15.69
C GLY A 12 5.83 -0.52 -14.24
N ASN A 13 5.55 0.75 -13.99
CA ASN A 13 5.53 1.28 -12.62
C ASN A 13 4.30 0.71 -11.88
N PRO A 14 4.48 -0.04 -10.77
CA PRO A 14 3.37 -0.66 -10.06
C PRO A 14 2.27 0.32 -9.63
N LEU A 15 2.65 1.56 -9.27
CA LEU A 15 1.69 2.58 -8.86
C LEU A 15 0.80 3.05 -10.02
N ASP A 16 1.33 3.10 -11.24
CA ASP A 16 0.55 3.49 -12.42
C ASP A 16 -0.49 2.39 -12.73
N LYS A 17 -0.09 1.12 -12.68
CA LYS A 17 -0.99 -0.04 -12.82
C LYS A 17 -2.06 -0.09 -11.72
N TRP A 18 -1.67 0.20 -10.49
CA TRP A 18 -2.59 0.27 -9.36
C TRP A 18 -3.62 1.38 -9.56
N ASN A 19 -3.18 2.56 -10.00
CA ASN A 19 -4.06 3.68 -10.31
C ASN A 19 -5.09 3.28 -11.39
N ASP A 20 -4.62 2.69 -12.49
CA ASP A 20 -5.48 2.19 -13.54
C ASP A 20 -6.53 1.20 -13.00
N ILE A 21 -6.12 0.20 -12.21
CA ILE A 21 -7.05 -0.79 -11.66
C ILE A 21 -8.06 -0.15 -10.70
N ILE A 22 -7.65 0.77 -9.83
CA ILE A 22 -8.54 1.46 -8.90
C ILE A 22 -9.62 2.25 -9.64
N PHE A 23 -9.26 2.98 -10.70
CA PHE A 23 -10.20 3.84 -11.42
C PHE A 23 -11.05 3.09 -12.47
N HIS A 24 -10.59 1.93 -12.97
CA HIS A 24 -11.34 1.12 -13.95
C HIS A 24 -12.16 -0.01 -13.33
N ALA A 25 -11.91 -0.40 -12.07
CA ALA A 25 -12.75 -1.36 -11.36
C ALA A 25 -14.17 -0.83 -11.10
N SER A 26 -15.10 -1.73 -10.76
CA SER A 26 -16.44 -1.29 -10.33
C SER A 26 -16.33 -0.39 -9.10
N LYS A 27 -17.14 0.69 -9.04
CA LYS A 27 -17.15 1.63 -7.91
C LYS A 27 -17.31 0.95 -6.55
N LYS A 28 -18.01 -0.19 -6.50
CA LYS A 28 -18.18 -0.99 -5.29
C LYS A 28 -16.86 -1.61 -4.82
N LEU A 29 -16.08 -2.16 -5.74
CA LEU A 29 -14.81 -2.83 -5.43
C LEU A 29 -13.72 -1.83 -5.07
N SER A 30 -13.58 -0.75 -5.85
CA SER A 30 -12.60 0.30 -5.55
C SER A 30 -12.91 0.99 -4.23
N LYS A 31 -14.18 1.32 -3.97
CA LYS A 31 -14.60 1.86 -2.66
C LYS A 31 -14.24 0.93 -1.51
N LYS A 32 -14.57 -0.37 -1.61
CA LYS A 32 -14.26 -1.36 -0.56
C LYS A 32 -12.76 -1.44 -0.27
N GLU A 33 -11.93 -1.44 -1.31
CA GLU A 33 -10.48 -1.53 -1.14
C GLU A 33 -9.88 -0.24 -0.58
N LEU A 34 -10.35 0.93 -1.01
CA LEU A 34 -9.92 2.21 -0.45
C LEU A 34 -10.36 2.38 1.02
N GLU A 35 -11.58 1.96 1.37
CA GLU A 35 -12.05 1.93 2.76
C GLU A 35 -11.19 0.98 3.62
N ARG A 36 -10.81 -0.19 3.10
CA ARG A 36 -9.90 -1.13 3.78
C ARG A 36 -8.51 -0.52 4.03
N LEU A 37 -7.97 0.23 3.07
CA LEU A 37 -6.69 0.93 3.22
C LEU A 37 -6.79 2.07 4.24
N LEU A 38 -7.90 2.82 4.24
CA LEU A 38 -8.17 3.87 5.23
C LEU A 38 -8.34 3.30 6.65
N GLU A 39 -9.02 2.16 6.80
CA GLU A 39 -9.14 1.48 8.09
C GLU A 39 -7.77 1.03 8.61
N LEU A 40 -6.91 0.49 7.74
CA LEU A 40 -5.55 0.13 8.13
C LEU A 40 -4.72 1.36 8.55
N LEU A 41 -4.86 2.49 7.85
CA LEU A 41 -4.17 3.72 8.22
C LEU A 41 -4.63 4.22 9.59
N ALA A 42 -5.95 4.25 9.84
CA ALA A 42 -6.52 4.62 11.13
C ALA A 42 -6.02 3.71 12.26
N LEU A 43 -5.96 2.39 12.03
CA LEU A 43 -5.42 1.43 13.00
C LEU A 43 -3.95 1.71 13.34
N LEU A 44 -3.13 2.01 12.33
CA LEU A 44 -1.71 2.32 12.53
C LEU A 44 -1.51 3.63 13.29
N GLU A 45 -2.23 4.69 12.92
CA GLU A 45 -2.16 5.99 13.59
C GLU A 45 -2.63 5.90 15.04
N THR A 46 -3.77 5.24 15.30
CA THR A 46 -4.26 4.99 16.67
C THR A 46 -3.29 4.13 17.48
N PHE A 47 -2.63 3.14 16.86
CA PHE A 47 -1.63 2.33 17.56
C PHE A 47 -0.38 3.15 17.92
N ILE A 48 0.10 4.00 17.01
CA ILE A 48 1.24 4.89 17.26
C ILE A 48 0.93 5.84 18.42
N GLU A 49 -0.24 6.47 18.44
CA GLU A 49 -0.69 7.35 19.53
C GLU A 49 -0.83 6.58 20.85
N LYS A 50 -1.47 5.42 20.83
CA LYS A 50 -1.69 4.59 22.03
C LYS A 50 -0.38 4.16 22.71
N GLU A 51 0.67 3.94 21.93
CA GLU A 51 1.97 3.49 22.41
C GLU A 51 2.98 4.65 22.62
N ASP A 52 2.52 5.91 22.56
CA ASP A 52 3.33 7.13 22.70
C ASP A 52 4.56 7.15 21.74
N LEU A 53 4.36 6.72 20.48
CA LEU A 53 5.42 6.56 19.49
C LEU A 53 5.51 7.71 18.47
N GLU A 54 4.77 8.80 18.65
CA GLU A 54 4.63 9.89 17.66
C GLU A 54 5.98 10.54 17.32
N GLU A 55 6.75 10.96 18.33
CA GLU A 55 8.06 11.59 18.11
C GLU A 55 9.06 10.63 17.44
N LYS A 56 8.98 9.35 17.80
CA LYS A 56 9.82 8.29 17.21
C LYS A 56 9.45 8.04 15.76
N PHE A 57 8.15 8.00 15.45
CA PHE A 57 7.65 7.84 14.09
C PHE A 57 8.00 9.06 13.22
N GLU A 58 7.88 10.29 13.74
CA GLU A 58 8.27 11.50 13.03
C GLU A 58 9.78 11.51 12.73
N SER A 59 10.61 11.12 13.70
CA SER A 59 12.06 11.00 13.52
C SER A 59 12.41 9.94 12.46
N PHE A 60 11.72 8.80 12.49
CA PHE A 60 11.85 7.75 11.46
C PHE A 60 11.43 8.25 10.07
N ALA A 61 10.31 8.98 9.98
CA ALA A 61 9.83 9.55 8.72
C ALA A 61 10.78 10.62 8.16
N LYS A 62 11.45 11.40 9.02
CA LYS A 62 12.50 12.35 8.60
C LYS A 62 13.72 11.65 8.03
N ALA A 63 14.11 10.48 8.58
CA ALA A 63 15.25 9.70 8.09
C ALA A 63 15.06 9.23 6.63
N LEU A 64 13.82 9.04 6.17
CA LEU A 64 13.50 8.67 4.79
C LEU A 64 14.11 9.63 3.75
N ARG A 65 14.39 10.89 4.09
CA ARG A 65 14.98 11.86 3.15
C ARG A 65 16.47 11.66 2.89
N ILE A 66 17.17 10.97 3.78
CA ILE A 66 18.64 10.85 3.75
C ILE A 66 19.13 9.39 3.77
N ASP A 67 18.29 8.45 4.20
CA ASP A 67 18.62 7.03 4.32
C ASP A 67 18.15 6.26 3.07
N GLU A 68 19.09 5.96 2.16
CA GLU A 68 18.82 5.24 0.91
C GLU A 68 18.33 3.80 1.14
N GLU A 69 18.81 3.12 2.18
CA GLU A 69 18.37 1.76 2.50
C GLU A 69 16.91 1.78 2.96
N LEU A 70 16.55 2.76 3.77
CA LEU A 70 15.17 2.98 4.18
C LEU A 70 14.27 3.34 3.00
N GLN A 71 14.72 4.20 2.08
CA GLN A 71 13.96 4.52 0.85
C GLN A 71 13.65 3.27 0.03
N GLN A 72 14.65 2.42 -0.22
CA GLN A 72 14.45 1.17 -0.96
C GLN A 72 13.48 0.23 -0.25
N LYS A 73 13.58 0.12 1.08
CA LYS A 73 12.65 -0.67 1.90
C LYS A 73 11.21 -0.16 1.80
N ILE A 74 11.01 1.16 1.83
CA ILE A 74 9.68 1.76 1.70
C ILE A 74 9.11 1.59 0.29
N GLU A 75 9.90 1.75 -0.77
CA GLU A 75 9.43 1.53 -2.15
C GLU A 75 9.10 0.05 -2.41
N SER A 76 9.90 -0.89 -1.88
CA SER A 76 9.57 -2.32 -1.91
C SER A 76 8.26 -2.59 -1.17
N ARG A 77 8.07 -2.03 0.03
CA ARG A 77 6.83 -2.20 0.80
C ARG A 77 5.62 -1.60 0.08
N LYS A 78 5.76 -0.45 -0.57
CA LYS A 78 4.70 0.15 -1.40
C LYS A 78 4.29 -0.78 -2.53
N THR A 79 5.27 -1.42 -3.17
CA THR A 79 5.02 -2.41 -4.22
C THR A 79 4.21 -3.59 -3.68
N ASP A 80 4.57 -4.14 -2.50
CA ASP A 80 3.78 -5.20 -1.86
C ASP A 80 2.32 -4.79 -1.59
N ILE A 81 2.11 -3.57 -1.07
CA ILE A 81 0.77 -3.02 -0.77
C ILE A 81 -0.04 -2.87 -2.06
N VAL A 82 0.59 -2.34 -3.11
CA VAL A 82 0.01 -2.21 -4.44
C VAL A 82 -0.44 -3.56 -4.99
N ILE A 83 0.44 -4.57 -4.96
CA ILE A 83 0.13 -5.95 -5.41
C ILE A 83 -1.09 -6.50 -4.66
N GLN A 84 -1.08 -6.38 -3.33
CA GLN A 84 -2.19 -6.87 -2.51
C GLN A 84 -3.50 -6.12 -2.81
N SER A 85 -3.42 -4.82 -3.04
CA SER A 85 -4.58 -3.98 -3.34
C SER A 85 -5.21 -4.33 -4.69
N MET A 86 -4.39 -4.50 -5.73
CA MET A 86 -4.84 -4.97 -7.04
C MET A 86 -5.44 -6.38 -6.95
N ALA A 87 -4.82 -7.30 -6.21
CA ALA A 87 -5.33 -8.65 -6.01
C ALA A 87 -6.71 -8.65 -5.32
N ASN A 88 -6.92 -7.81 -4.29
CA ASN A 88 -8.20 -7.71 -3.61
C ASN A 88 -9.31 -7.22 -4.55
N ILE A 89 -9.02 -6.24 -5.39
CA ILE A 89 -9.97 -5.71 -6.38
C ILE A 89 -10.31 -6.78 -7.42
N LEU A 90 -9.29 -7.43 -7.99
CA LEU A 90 -9.46 -8.46 -9.02
C LEU A 90 -10.23 -9.68 -8.49
N SER A 91 -9.95 -10.12 -7.26
CA SER A 91 -10.67 -11.24 -6.62
C SER A 91 -12.16 -10.98 -6.37
N GLY A 92 -12.60 -9.71 -6.41
CA GLY A 92 -14.01 -9.35 -6.28
C GLY A 92 -14.78 -9.39 -7.60
N ASN A 93 -14.09 -9.61 -8.73
CA ASN A 93 -14.69 -9.84 -10.04
C ASN A 93 -14.86 -11.34 -10.37
N GLU A 94 -14.21 -12.22 -9.61
CA GLU A 94 -14.42 -13.68 -9.63
C GLU A 94 -15.69 -14.08 -8.88
#